data_AF-A0A9X8VBV3-F1
#
_entry.id   AF-A0A9X8VBV3-F1
#
_cell.length_a   1.000
_cell.length_b   1.000
_cell.length_c   1.000
_cell.angle_alpha   90.00
_cell.angle_beta   90.00
_cell.angle_gamma   90.00
#
_symmetry.space_group_name_H-M   'P 1'
#
loop_
_entity.id
_entity.type
_entity.pdbx_description
1 polymer ?
#
loop_
_entity_poly.entity_id
_entity_poly.type
_entity_poly.pdbx_seq_one_letter_code
_entity_poly.pdbx_strand_id
1 'polypeptide(L)'
;MEDGGTFHTPKKGIGRSCPLSPLMGALYLHEMDEHFGAAADEGRLYYARYMDDIVVLTHSRWHLRRHVRKLNQFLAEKALCQHPDKTFIGRTSKGFDWMGAW
;
A
#
# COMPACT_ATOMS: atom_id res chain seq x y z
N MET A 1 10.42 -22.71 33.63
CA MET A 1 10.57 -24.00 32.93
C MET A 1 10.34 -23.69 31.46
N GLU A 2 11.43 -23.60 30.73
CA GLU A 2 11.41 -23.46 29.27
C GLU A 2 10.82 -24.72 28.66
N ASP A 3 9.90 -24.55 27.71
CA ASP A 3 9.63 -25.62 26.75
C ASP A 3 9.49 -25.02 25.35
N GLY A 4 10.53 -25.22 24.55
CA GLY A 4 10.42 -25.39 23.10
C GLY A 4 9.97 -24.20 22.26
N GLY A 5 10.42 -22.98 22.55
CA GLY A 5 10.21 -21.81 21.68
C GLY A 5 10.75 -22.07 20.27
N THR A 6 9.87 -22.45 19.34
CA THR A 6 10.22 -22.62 17.94
C THR A 6 10.42 -21.24 17.33
N PHE A 7 11.64 -20.71 17.41
CA PHE A 7 12.02 -19.45 16.79
C PHE A 7 12.07 -19.61 15.27
N HIS A 8 10.93 -19.40 14.62
CA HIS A 8 10.88 -19.24 13.18
C HIS A 8 11.34 -17.82 12.82
N THR A 9 12.63 -17.65 12.55
CA THR A 9 13.13 -16.43 11.91
C THR A 9 12.65 -16.41 10.47
N PRO A 10 11.77 -15.49 10.06
CA PRO A 10 11.35 -15.39 8.68
C PRO A 10 12.57 -15.05 7.82
N LYS A 11 12.83 -15.84 6.76
CA LYS A 11 13.89 -15.49 5.77
C LYS A 11 13.57 -14.21 4.98
N LYS A 12 12.32 -13.73 5.06
CA LYS A 12 11.83 -12.46 4.53
C LYS A 12 10.82 -11.86 5.51
N GLY A 13 10.95 -10.55 5.77
CA GLY A 13 10.07 -9.79 6.66
C GLY A 13 10.74 -9.36 7.96
N ILE A 14 10.21 -8.31 8.58
CA ILE A 14 10.64 -7.83 9.89
C ILE A 14 9.68 -8.40 10.94
N GLY A 15 10.20 -8.84 12.09
CA GLY A 15 9.40 -9.37 13.18
C GLY A 15 8.34 -8.35 13.64
N ARG A 16 7.09 -8.84 13.83
CA ARG A 16 6.02 -8.02 14.45
C ARG A 16 6.51 -7.56 15.83
N SER A 17 6.36 -6.26 16.12
CA SER A 17 6.87 -5.56 17.32
C SER A 17 8.26 -4.92 17.23
N CYS A 18 8.89 -4.86 16.04
CA CYS A 18 10.04 -3.98 15.84
C CYS A 18 9.57 -2.56 15.48
N PRO A 19 9.86 -1.52 16.28
CA PRO A 19 9.48 -0.13 15.95
C PRO A 19 10.20 0.40 14.69
N LEU A 20 11.20 -0.33 14.18
CA LEU A 20 11.87 -0.05 12.91
C LEU A 20 11.10 -0.58 11.69
N SER A 21 10.20 -1.55 11.87
CA SER A 21 9.46 -2.16 10.75
C SER A 21 8.57 -1.18 9.97
N PRO A 22 7.83 -0.25 10.61
CA PRO A 22 7.06 0.77 9.90
C PRO A 22 7.96 1.74 9.13
N LEU A 23 9.11 2.11 9.73
CA LEU A 23 10.08 3.03 9.13
C LEU A 23 10.72 2.42 7.87
N MET A 24 11.11 1.15 7.95
CA MET A 24 11.65 0.44 6.80
C MET A 24 10.61 0.29 5.68
N GLY A 25 9.34 0.03 6.02
CA GLY A 25 8.24 0.00 5.06
C GLY A 25 7.94 1.37 4.43
N ALA A 26 8.09 2.46 5.19
CA ALA A 26 7.95 3.81 4.68
C ALA A 26 9.09 4.16 3.71
N LEU A 27 10.35 3.91 4.10
CA LEU A 27 11.52 4.16 3.26
C LEU A 27 11.49 3.34 1.96
N TYR A 28 11.09 2.07 2.06
CA TYR A 28 11.03 1.16 0.92
C TYR A 28 10.07 1.63 -0.17
N LEU A 29 8.99 2.29 0.22
CA LEU A 29 7.93 2.78 -0.66
C LEU A 29 7.99 4.30 -0.91
N HIS A 30 9.05 4.96 -0.45
CA HIS A 30 9.19 6.41 -0.56
C HIS A 30 9.14 6.93 -2.01
N GLU A 31 9.83 6.28 -2.94
CA GLU A 31 9.81 6.65 -4.37
C GLU A 31 8.40 6.57 -4.99
N MET A 32 7.60 5.61 -4.52
CA MET A 32 6.22 5.48 -4.92
C MET A 32 5.39 6.63 -4.34
N ASP A 33 5.59 6.94 -3.05
CA ASP A 33 4.91 8.04 -2.38
C ASP A 33 5.24 9.40 -3.03
N GLU A 34 6.49 9.65 -3.43
CA GLU A 34 6.86 10.86 -4.18
C GLU A 34 6.15 10.94 -5.54
N HIS A 35 6.08 9.84 -6.28
CA HIS A 35 5.40 9.80 -7.58
C HIS A 35 3.90 10.11 -7.48
N PHE A 36 3.22 9.49 -6.50
CA PHE A 36 1.79 9.73 -6.28
C PHE A 36 1.51 11.07 -5.60
N GLY A 37 2.41 11.54 -4.72
CA GLY A 37 2.37 12.86 -4.10
C GLY A 37 2.44 13.98 -5.13
N ALA A 38 3.42 13.93 -6.05
CA ALA A 38 3.52 14.90 -7.13
C ALA A 38 2.25 14.92 -8.02
N ALA A 39 1.68 13.76 -8.34
CA ALA A 39 0.42 13.68 -9.08
C ALA A 39 -0.79 14.22 -8.30
N ALA A 40 -0.75 14.13 -6.96
CA ALA A 40 -1.77 14.71 -6.10
C ALA A 40 -1.65 16.23 -6.02
N ASP A 41 -0.43 16.77 -5.91
CA ASP A 41 -0.15 18.21 -5.92
C ASP A 41 -0.57 18.87 -7.25
N GLU A 42 -0.45 18.15 -8.36
CA GLU A 42 -0.95 18.55 -9.67
C GLU A 42 -2.48 18.44 -9.83
N GLY A 43 -3.20 17.97 -8.79
CA GLY A 43 -4.65 17.79 -8.80
C GLY A 43 -5.15 16.66 -9.69
N ARG A 44 -4.29 15.71 -10.09
CA ARG A 44 -4.65 14.60 -10.99
C ARG A 44 -5.31 13.44 -10.26
N LEU A 45 -5.03 13.29 -8.97
CA LEU A 45 -5.58 12.24 -8.09
C LEU A 45 -5.58 12.69 -6.63
N TYR A 46 -6.28 11.96 -5.77
CA TYR A 46 -6.07 11.99 -4.32
C TYR A 46 -5.37 10.70 -3.90
N TYR A 47 -4.30 10.85 -3.10
CA TYR A 47 -3.50 9.76 -2.60
C TYR A 47 -3.44 9.80 -1.08
N ALA A 48 -3.67 8.67 -0.44
CA ALA A 48 -3.42 8.48 0.98
C ALA A 48 -2.84 7.09 1.22
N ARG A 49 -1.94 6.99 2.19
CA ARG A 49 -1.33 5.72 2.59
C ARG A 49 -1.25 5.65 4.11
N TYR A 50 -1.64 4.51 4.65
CA TYR A 50 -1.47 4.17 6.06
C TYR A 50 -0.76 2.82 6.16
N MET A 51 0.54 2.84 6.47
CA MET A 51 1.38 1.64 6.51
C MET A 51 1.35 0.85 5.19
N ASP A 52 0.64 -0.27 5.16
CA ASP A 52 0.50 -1.14 3.99
C ASP A 52 -0.80 -0.86 3.20
N ASP A 53 -1.73 -0.07 3.76
CA ASP A 53 -2.99 0.29 3.13
C ASP A 53 -2.83 1.55 2.26
N ILE A 54 -3.21 1.45 0.98
CA ILE A 54 -3.08 2.51 -0.01
C ILE A 54 -4.47 2.85 -0.58
N VAL A 55 -4.79 4.14 -0.64
CA VAL A 55 -6.00 4.67 -1.27
C VAL A 55 -5.62 5.62 -2.40
N VAL A 56 -6.17 5.35 -3.58
CA VAL A 56 -6.04 6.19 -4.78
C VAL A 56 -7.43 6.53 -5.29
N LEU A 57 -7.78 7.81 -5.28
CA LEU A 57 -9.04 8.31 -5.83
C LEU A 57 -8.76 9.20 -7.04
N THR A 58 -9.59 9.08 -8.07
CA THR A 58 -9.47 9.89 -9.29
C THR A 58 -10.86 10.23 -9.81
N HIS A 59 -10.97 11.33 -10.55
CA HIS A 59 -12.23 11.75 -11.18
C HIS A 59 -12.66 10.86 -12.34
N SER A 60 -11.73 10.13 -12.98
CA SER A 60 -12.03 9.30 -14.15
C SER A 60 -11.50 7.88 -14.00
N ARG A 61 -12.31 6.91 -14.46
CA ARG A 61 -11.90 5.49 -14.51
C ARG A 61 -10.60 5.29 -15.32
N TRP A 62 -10.35 6.13 -16.32
CA TRP A 62 -9.15 6.05 -17.15
C TRP A 62 -7.89 6.46 -16.39
N HIS A 63 -7.97 7.54 -15.60
CA HIS A 63 -6.87 7.94 -14.71
C HIS A 63 -6.61 6.87 -13.66
N LEU A 64 -7.66 6.34 -13.02
CA LEU A 64 -7.51 5.25 -12.05
C LEU A 64 -6.75 4.06 -12.65
N ARG A 65 -7.13 3.60 -13.85
CA ARG A 65 -6.45 2.47 -14.51
C ARG A 65 -4.98 2.75 -14.83
N ARG A 66 -4.63 3.98 -15.21
CA ARG A 66 -3.23 4.38 -15.47
C ARG A 66 -2.42 4.33 -14.18
N HIS A 67 -2.96 4.91 -13.10
CA HIS A 67 -2.31 4.96 -11.79
C HIS A 67 -2.19 3.57 -11.14
N VAL A 68 -3.22 2.72 -11.25
CA VAL A 68 -3.17 1.31 -10.79
C VAL A 68 -2.09 0.52 -11.54
N ARG A 69 -1.94 0.71 -12.85
CA ARG A 69 -0.84 0.06 -13.60
C ARG A 69 0.53 0.51 -13.09
N LYS A 70 0.69 1.80 -12.82
CA LYS A 70 1.95 2.35 -12.33
C LYS A 70 2.26 1.87 -10.91
N LEU A 71 1.24 1.79 -10.04
CA LEU A 71 1.32 1.17 -8.73
C LEU A 71 1.81 -0.28 -8.83
N ASN A 72 1.21 -1.07 -9.72
CA ASN A 72 1.60 -2.46 -9.92
C ASN A 72 3.03 -2.62 -10.46
N GLN A 73 3.51 -1.66 -11.28
CA GLN A 73 4.92 -1.64 -11.71
C GLN A 73 5.86 -1.41 -10.54
N PHE A 74 5.59 -0.40 -9.68
CA PHE A 74 6.40 -0.15 -8.50
C PHE A 74 6.42 -1.34 -7.53
N LEU A 75 5.28 -1.98 -7.32
CA LEU A 75 5.20 -3.18 -6.47
C LEU A 75 5.98 -4.35 -7.07
N ALA A 76 5.90 -4.58 -8.39
CA ALA A 76 6.64 -5.64 -9.06
C ALA A 76 8.16 -5.43 -9.01
N GLU A 77 8.63 -4.19 -9.21
CA GLU A 77 10.05 -3.82 -9.06
C GLU A 77 10.57 -4.10 -7.65
N LYS A 78 9.69 -3.96 -6.65
CA LYS A 78 9.97 -4.19 -5.24
C LYS A 78 9.62 -5.63 -4.78
N ALA A 79 9.33 -6.55 -5.70
CA ALA A 79 8.92 -7.93 -5.41
C ALA A 79 7.76 -8.04 -4.38
N LEU A 80 6.88 -7.02 -4.36
CA LEU A 80 5.66 -6.98 -3.57
C LEU A 80 4.47 -7.38 -4.46
N CYS A 81 3.52 -8.12 -3.87
CA CYS A 81 2.28 -8.50 -4.53
C CYS A 81 1.09 -7.86 -3.82
N GLN A 82 0.14 -7.32 -4.59
CA GLN A 82 -1.15 -6.92 -4.04
C GLN A 82 -1.90 -8.15 -3.54
N HIS A 83 -2.61 -8.01 -2.42
CA HIS A 83 -3.48 -9.08 -1.94
C HIS A 83 -4.75 -9.10 -2.83
N PRO A 84 -5.02 -10.19 -3.58
CA PRO A 84 -6.08 -10.22 -4.59
C PRO A 84 -7.47 -9.99 -3.99
N ASP A 85 -7.72 -10.50 -2.78
CA ASP A 85 -9.03 -10.40 -2.12
C ASP A 85 -9.28 -9.06 -1.40
N LYS A 86 -8.25 -8.22 -1.22
CA LYS A 86 -8.37 -6.95 -0.47
C LYS A 86 -8.37 -5.71 -1.36
N THR A 87 -8.20 -5.89 -2.67
CA THR A 87 -8.07 -4.76 -3.59
C THR A 87 -9.43 -4.37 -4.16
N PHE A 88 -10.01 -3.26 -3.69
CA PHE A 88 -11.24 -2.72 -4.24
C PHE A 88 -10.96 -1.70 -5.35
N ILE A 89 -11.50 -1.94 -6.55
CA ILE A 89 -11.45 -1.00 -7.67
C ILE A 89 -12.90 -0.71 -8.10
N GLY A 90 -13.43 0.43 -7.64
CA GLY A 90 -14.84 0.76 -7.84
C GLY A 90 -15.11 2.26 -7.87
N ARG A 91 -16.39 2.60 -8.01
CA ARG A 91 -16.87 3.98 -7.85
C ARG A 91 -17.11 4.23 -6.37
N THR A 92 -16.73 5.41 -5.88
CA THR A 92 -17.04 5.86 -4.51
C THR A 92 -18.54 5.90 -4.24
N SER A 93 -19.38 6.08 -5.27
CA SER A 93 -20.85 6.03 -5.18
C SER A 93 -21.41 4.70 -4.69
N LYS A 94 -20.62 3.61 -4.68
CA LYS A 94 -21.03 2.31 -4.13
C LYS A 94 -20.71 2.16 -2.64
N GLY A 95 -20.09 3.18 -2.03
CA GLY A 95 -19.40 3.05 -0.75
C GLY A 95 -18.08 2.28 -0.91
N PHE A 96 -17.09 2.62 -0.09
CA PHE A 96 -15.90 1.81 0.11
C PHE A 96 -15.48 1.93 1.57
N ASP A 97 -15.14 0.82 2.21
CA ASP A 97 -14.62 0.81 3.58
C ASP A 97 -13.11 1.03 3.53
N TRP A 98 -12.62 2.03 4.25
CA TRP A 98 -11.19 2.22 4.49
C TRP A 98 -10.92 2.53 5.96
N MET A 99 -10.21 1.62 6.63
CA MET A 99 -9.86 1.69 8.04
C MET A 99 -11.08 1.85 8.99
N GLY A 100 -12.25 1.34 8.60
CA GLY A 100 -13.48 1.46 9.39
C GLY A 100 -14.19 2.80 9.27
N ALA A 101 -13.73 3.67 8.36
CA ALA A 101 -14.47 4.84 7.92
C ALA A 101 -15.49 4.42 6.84
N TRP A 102 -16.78 4.61 7.15
CA TRP A 102 -17.92 4.34 6.27
C TRP A 102 -18.24 5.53 5.36
#